data_AF-A0AAV7RQH8-F1
#
_entry.id   AF-A0AAV7RQH8-F1
#
_cell.length_a   1.000
_cell.length_b   1.000
_cell.length_c   1.000
_cell.angle_alpha   90.00
_cell.angle_beta   90.00
_cell.angle_gamma   90.00
#
_symmetry.space_group_name_H-M   'P 1'
#
loop_
_entity.id
_entity.type
_entity.pdbx_description
1 polymer ?
#
loop_
_entity_poly.entity_id
_entity_poly.type
_entity_poly.pdbx_seq_one_letter_code
_entity_poly.pdbx_strand_id
1 'polypeptide(L)'
;MQELDKMDRLESATSSEGSGSDPRVDGGSVLQHPLPVSSTERQAEVNVVQVSQPVREDHGQSIVNMLNASSVELKSGFETSNSNQVEIRGLSEDLGKKIDDLAGRTAALEEEMGELRVAVEENKEQIRYLKEGETGVMAKMESMENNLSRNNLRFLRVLEGLEEGDLKGFMARLIKQKLNVEISEEDIVKIFKGCTGSRQKCLPTGTDQGIS
;
A
#
# COMPACT_ATOMS: atom_id res chain seq x y z
N MET A 1 11.76 26.89 18.93
CA MET A 1 11.23 25.88 18.01
C MET A 1 11.51 24.52 18.63
N GLN A 2 10.59 24.08 19.46
CA GLN A 2 10.48 22.71 19.95
C GLN A 2 9.37 22.05 19.12
N GLU A 3 9.38 20.73 19.04
CA GLU A 3 8.49 19.84 18.29
C GLU A 3 8.99 19.38 16.92
N LEU A 4 9.78 18.29 16.94
CA LEU A 4 9.73 17.19 15.97
C LEU A 4 10.77 16.13 16.39
N ASP A 5 10.48 15.39 17.47
CA ASP A 5 11.31 14.22 17.83
C ASP A 5 10.55 13.18 18.66
N LYS A 6 9.36 12.79 18.18
CA LYS A 6 8.56 11.73 18.79
C LYS A 6 7.80 10.93 17.73
N MET A 7 8.47 10.06 17.00
CA MET A 7 7.82 8.90 16.33
C MET A 7 8.86 7.80 16.08
N ASP A 8 9.35 7.19 17.15
CA ASP A 8 10.02 5.87 17.09
C ASP A 8 9.92 5.22 18.47
N ARG A 9 8.77 4.57 18.74
CA ARG A 9 8.61 3.52 19.76
C ARG A 9 7.16 3.04 19.77
N LEU A 10 7.00 1.73 20.00
CA LEU A 10 5.79 0.89 19.95
C LEU A 10 5.58 0.39 18.52
N GLU A 11 5.67 -0.91 18.20
CA GLU A 11 4.95 -2.04 18.80
C GLU A 11 5.77 -3.35 18.73
N SER A 12 5.90 -4.07 19.85
CA SER A 12 6.18 -5.51 19.89
C SER A 12 5.94 -6.02 21.31
N ALA A 13 4.71 -6.43 21.64
CA ALA A 13 4.41 -7.48 22.63
C ALA A 13 2.89 -7.74 22.76
N THR A 14 2.56 -8.94 23.25
CA THR A 14 1.23 -9.55 23.53
C THR A 14 0.58 -10.12 22.25
N SER A 15 0.21 -11.40 22.14
CA SER A 15 -0.49 -12.36 23.01
C SER A 15 -0.60 -13.67 22.19
N SER A 16 -0.98 -14.88 22.62
CA SER A 16 -1.52 -15.48 23.85
C SER A 16 -1.49 -17.00 23.66
N GLU A 17 -1.48 -17.73 24.77
CA GLU A 17 -1.71 -19.16 24.87
C GLU A 17 -3.14 -19.59 24.43
N GLY A 18 -3.26 -20.84 23.98
CA GLY A 18 -4.53 -21.56 23.76
C GLY A 18 -4.24 -22.94 23.16
N SER A 19 -4.03 -24.00 23.95
CA SER A 19 -5.06 -24.88 24.53
C SER A 19 -6.11 -25.36 23.51
N GLY A 20 -5.78 -26.43 22.78
CA GLY A 20 -6.71 -27.17 21.92
C GLY A 20 -6.68 -28.65 22.28
N SER A 21 -7.66 -29.07 23.08
CA SER A 21 -7.87 -30.42 23.58
C SER A 21 -8.45 -31.32 22.47
N ASP A 22 -7.87 -32.50 22.27
CA ASP A 22 -8.46 -33.60 21.51
C ASP A 22 -9.65 -34.20 22.27
N PRO A 23 -10.76 -34.52 21.57
CA PRO A 23 -11.66 -35.56 22.05
C PRO A 23 -12.01 -36.61 20.99
N ARG A 24 -11.97 -37.84 21.48
CA ARG A 24 -12.92 -38.94 21.21
C ARG A 24 -12.87 -39.65 19.86
N VAL A 25 -12.23 -40.83 19.93
CA VAL A 25 -12.67 -42.03 19.23
C VAL A 25 -13.98 -42.50 19.86
N ASP A 26 -15.07 -42.48 19.10
CA ASP A 26 -16.34 -43.10 19.47
C ASP A 26 -16.81 -43.97 18.31
N GLY A 27 -16.99 -45.26 18.60
CA GLY A 27 -17.25 -46.28 17.59
C GLY A 27 -17.78 -47.57 18.22
N GLY A 28 -18.76 -47.42 19.12
CA GLY A 28 -19.53 -48.53 19.66
C GLY A 28 -21.01 -48.43 19.27
N SER A 29 -21.51 -49.41 18.51
CA SER A 29 -22.88 -49.94 18.62
C SER A 29 -23.01 -51.17 17.71
N VAL A 30 -23.12 -52.38 18.27
CA VAL A 30 -24.36 -53.02 18.79
C VAL A 30 -25.19 -53.62 17.64
N LEU A 31 -25.32 -54.94 17.66
CA LEU A 31 -26.63 -55.61 17.64
C LEU A 31 -26.48 -57.07 18.09
N GLN A 32 -26.86 -57.30 19.34
CA GLN A 32 -27.35 -58.58 19.84
C GLN A 32 -28.79 -58.78 19.35
N HIS A 33 -29.16 -60.02 18.99
CA HIS A 33 -30.48 -60.55 19.30
C HIS A 33 -30.41 -62.07 19.54
N PRO A 34 -30.93 -62.56 20.68
CA PRO A 34 -31.17 -63.98 20.95
C PRO A 34 -32.67 -64.37 20.92
N LEU A 35 -32.97 -65.54 20.32
CA LEU A 35 -34.00 -66.58 20.65
C LEU A 35 -35.51 -66.18 20.73
N PRO A 36 -36.53 -67.07 20.93
CA PRO A 36 -36.68 -68.54 20.71
C PRO A 36 -38.05 -69.01 20.10
N VAL A 37 -38.19 -70.34 19.98
CA VAL A 37 -39.37 -71.26 20.08
C VAL A 37 -40.52 -71.28 19.04
N SER A 38 -40.76 -72.49 18.50
CA SER A 38 -42.03 -73.22 18.77
C SER A 38 -41.84 -74.73 18.63
N SER A 39 -42.20 -75.45 19.68
CA SER A 39 -42.35 -76.91 19.70
C SER A 39 -43.60 -77.33 18.92
N THR A 40 -43.50 -78.38 18.10
CA THR A 40 -44.65 -79.27 17.90
C THR A 40 -44.17 -80.71 17.70
N GLU A 41 -44.64 -81.52 18.63
CA GLU A 41 -44.54 -82.95 18.79
C GLU A 41 -45.26 -83.69 17.64
N ARG A 42 -44.66 -84.76 17.11
CA ARG A 42 -45.36 -85.95 16.59
C ARG A 42 -44.39 -87.12 16.39
N GLN A 43 -44.71 -88.21 17.07
CA GLN A 43 -44.17 -89.56 16.88
C GLN A 43 -44.56 -90.09 15.50
N ALA A 44 -43.65 -90.79 14.82
CA ALA A 44 -43.90 -92.10 14.21
C ALA A 44 -42.71 -92.59 13.38
N GLU A 45 -42.36 -93.84 13.65
CA GLU A 45 -41.90 -94.86 12.70
C GLU A 45 -40.48 -94.79 12.11
N VAL A 46 -39.70 -95.75 12.60
CA VAL A 46 -38.49 -96.31 12.02
C VAL A 46 -38.76 -96.75 10.58
N ASN A 47 -38.11 -96.07 9.64
CA ASN A 47 -37.86 -96.63 8.31
C ASN A 47 -36.45 -96.20 7.88
N VAL A 48 -35.52 -97.14 7.86
CA VAL A 48 -34.17 -96.94 7.33
C VAL A 48 -34.28 -96.91 5.81
N VAL A 49 -34.55 -95.73 5.26
CA VAL A 49 -34.50 -95.44 3.83
C VAL A 49 -33.28 -94.55 3.60
N GLN A 50 -32.41 -94.95 2.68
CA GLN A 50 -31.20 -94.26 2.29
C GLN A 50 -31.47 -92.77 2.06
N VAL A 51 -30.96 -91.91 2.94
CA VAL A 51 -30.84 -90.48 2.67
C VAL A 51 -29.65 -90.29 1.73
N SER A 52 -29.91 -90.38 0.42
CA SER A 52 -29.10 -89.65 -0.55
C SER A 52 -29.18 -88.19 -0.17
N GLN A 53 -28.10 -87.62 0.36
CA GLN A 53 -27.95 -86.18 0.53
C GLN A 53 -28.10 -85.48 -0.83
N PRO A 54 -28.90 -84.40 -0.95
CA PRO A 54 -28.70 -83.42 -1.99
C PRO A 54 -28.72 -82.02 -1.36
N VAL A 55 -27.71 -81.68 -0.55
CA VAL A 55 -27.59 -80.31 0.03
C VAL A 55 -26.12 -79.90 0.17
N ARG A 56 -25.33 -80.03 -0.91
CA ARG A 56 -23.93 -79.52 -0.92
C ARG A 56 -23.57 -78.69 -2.15
N GLU A 57 -24.27 -78.85 -3.26
CA GLU A 57 -23.94 -78.14 -4.51
C GLU A 57 -24.40 -76.66 -4.50
N ASP A 58 -25.58 -76.37 -3.92
CA ASP A 58 -26.16 -75.01 -3.91
C ASP A 58 -25.38 -74.04 -2.99
N HIS A 59 -24.91 -74.54 -1.83
CA HIS A 59 -24.10 -73.75 -0.91
C HIS A 59 -22.69 -73.47 -1.48
N GLY A 60 -22.09 -74.46 -2.17
CA GLY A 60 -20.80 -74.28 -2.84
C GLY A 60 -20.88 -73.26 -3.97
N GLN A 61 -21.94 -73.32 -4.79
CA GLN A 61 -22.15 -72.35 -5.87
C GLN A 61 -22.42 -70.93 -5.33
N SER A 62 -23.14 -70.81 -4.21
CA SER A 62 -23.36 -69.54 -3.53
C SER A 62 -22.05 -68.90 -3.03
N ILE A 63 -21.16 -69.68 -2.42
CA ILE A 63 -19.83 -69.21 -2.00
C ILE A 63 -19.00 -68.74 -3.20
N VAL A 64 -18.99 -69.49 -4.30
CA VAL A 64 -18.28 -69.11 -5.53
C VAL A 64 -18.83 -67.81 -6.11
N ASN A 65 -20.15 -67.64 -6.14
CA ASN A 65 -20.79 -66.42 -6.63
C ASN A 65 -20.44 -65.20 -5.76
N MET A 66 -20.42 -65.35 -4.43
CA MET A 66 -19.99 -64.28 -3.52
C MET A 66 -18.53 -63.91 -3.71
N LEU A 67 -17.64 -64.90 -3.82
CA LEU A 67 -16.21 -64.65 -4.07
C LEU A 67 -15.97 -63.96 -5.41
N ASN A 68 -16.73 -64.33 -6.45
CA ASN A 68 -16.67 -63.67 -7.75
C ASN A 68 -17.16 -62.21 -7.67
N ALA A 69 -18.26 -61.96 -6.97
CA ALA A 69 -18.76 -60.60 -6.75
C ALA A 69 -17.73 -59.74 -6.01
N SER A 70 -17.17 -60.23 -4.90
CA SER A 70 -16.11 -59.53 -4.16
C SER A 70 -14.85 -59.31 -5.01
N SER A 71 -14.49 -60.26 -5.88
CA SER A 71 -13.35 -60.09 -6.79
C SER A 71 -13.57 -58.97 -7.80
N VAL A 72 -14.78 -58.88 -8.37
CA VAL A 72 -15.16 -57.80 -9.29
C VAL A 72 -15.17 -56.45 -8.58
N GLU A 73 -15.73 -56.38 -7.37
CA GLU A 73 -15.75 -55.16 -6.56
C GLU A 73 -14.33 -54.69 -6.22
N LEU A 74 -13.46 -55.59 -5.74
CA LEU A 74 -12.06 -55.26 -5.45
C LEU A 74 -11.31 -54.77 -6.69
N LYS A 75 -11.54 -55.38 -7.85
CA LYS A 75 -10.95 -54.94 -9.11
C LYS A 75 -11.41 -53.53 -9.48
N SER A 76 -12.71 -53.25 -9.39
CA SER A 76 -13.25 -51.92 -9.66
C SER A 76 -12.75 -50.86 -8.67
N GLY A 77 -12.60 -51.22 -7.39
CA GLY A 77 -12.02 -50.35 -6.36
C GLY A 77 -10.54 -50.05 -6.63
N PHE A 78 -9.78 -51.05 -7.09
CA PHE A 78 -8.39 -50.87 -7.48
C PHE A 78 -8.24 -49.95 -8.70
N GLU A 79 -9.06 -50.14 -9.74
CA GLU A 79 -9.07 -49.27 -10.93
C GLU A 79 -9.40 -47.82 -10.57
N THR A 80 -10.41 -47.61 -9.70
CA THR A 80 -10.77 -46.28 -9.20
C THR A 80 -9.63 -45.64 -8.40
N SER A 81 -9.03 -46.40 -7.48
CA SER A 81 -7.88 -45.93 -6.69
C SER A 81 -6.70 -45.54 -7.58
N ASN A 82 -6.39 -46.35 -8.59
CA ASN A 82 -5.34 -46.07 -9.55
C ASN A 82 -5.65 -44.80 -10.39
N SER A 83 -6.89 -44.61 -10.81
CA SER A 83 -7.34 -43.38 -11.48
C SER A 83 -7.11 -42.15 -10.60
N ASN A 84 -7.52 -42.21 -9.33
CA ASN A 84 -7.33 -41.11 -8.38
C ASN A 84 -5.84 -40.81 -8.15
N GLN A 85 -4.97 -41.82 -8.12
CA GLN A 85 -3.52 -41.61 -7.99
C GLN A 85 -2.94 -40.84 -9.18
N VAL A 86 -3.39 -41.14 -10.40
CA VAL A 86 -2.96 -40.42 -11.61
C VAL A 86 -3.42 -38.96 -11.57
N GLU A 87 -4.67 -38.72 -11.19
CA GLU A 87 -5.22 -37.36 -11.07
C GLU A 87 -4.47 -36.54 -10.02
N ILE A 88 -4.23 -37.10 -8.83
CA ILE A 88 -3.47 -36.44 -7.76
C ILE A 88 -2.06 -36.10 -8.23
N ARG A 89 -1.41 -36.98 -8.99
CA ARG A 89 -0.09 -36.70 -9.58
C ARG A 89 -0.16 -35.52 -10.55
N GLY A 90 -1.15 -35.50 -11.44
CA GLY A 90 -1.35 -34.39 -12.39
C GLY A 90 -1.58 -33.06 -11.66
N LEU A 91 -2.45 -33.05 -10.64
CA LEU A 91 -2.67 -31.86 -9.81
C LEU A 91 -1.38 -31.41 -9.11
N SER A 92 -0.57 -32.34 -8.60
CA SER A 92 0.71 -32.02 -7.95
C SER A 92 1.71 -31.38 -8.90
N GLU A 93 1.79 -31.87 -10.13
CA GLU A 93 2.64 -31.30 -11.18
C GLU A 93 2.18 -29.87 -11.56
N ASP A 94 0.87 -29.67 -11.69
CA ASP A 94 0.32 -28.34 -12.01
C ASP A 94 0.47 -27.35 -10.86
N LEU A 95 0.33 -27.81 -9.61
CA LEU A 95 0.66 -27.03 -8.42
C LEU A 95 2.14 -26.65 -8.40
N GLY A 96 3.03 -27.58 -8.75
CA GLY A 96 4.47 -27.32 -8.88
C GLY A 96 4.76 -26.19 -9.87
N LYS A 97 4.20 -26.27 -11.09
CA LYS A 97 4.36 -25.20 -12.10
C LYS A 97 3.87 -23.84 -11.61
N LYS A 98 2.71 -23.80 -10.93
CA LYS A 98 2.18 -22.55 -10.36
C LYS A 98 3.09 -21.97 -9.28
N ILE A 99 3.70 -22.81 -8.46
CA ILE A 99 4.68 -22.37 -7.45
C ILE A 99 5.89 -21.75 -8.13
N ASP A 100 6.44 -22.40 -9.16
CA ASP A 100 7.58 -21.89 -9.91
C ASP A 100 7.28 -20.54 -10.59
N ASP A 101 6.11 -20.43 -11.23
CA ASP A 101 5.65 -19.17 -11.84
C ASP A 101 5.52 -18.04 -10.82
N LEU A 102 4.95 -18.34 -9.64
CA LEU A 102 4.80 -17.35 -8.56
C LEU A 102 6.16 -16.95 -7.97
N ALA A 103 7.09 -17.89 -7.83
CA ALA A 103 8.45 -17.61 -7.41
C ALA A 103 9.16 -16.69 -8.41
N GLY A 104 9.03 -16.95 -9.72
CA GLY A 104 9.58 -16.09 -10.76
C GLY A 104 9.00 -14.68 -10.75
N ARG A 105 7.67 -14.55 -10.58
CA ARG A 105 7.01 -13.25 -10.44
C ARG A 105 7.45 -12.50 -9.19
N THR A 106 7.67 -13.20 -8.08
CA THR A 106 8.14 -12.60 -6.84
C THR A 106 9.56 -12.04 -7.01
N ALA A 107 10.46 -12.80 -7.62
CA ALA A 107 11.82 -12.35 -7.89
C ALA A 107 11.87 -11.10 -8.79
N ALA A 108 11.04 -11.05 -9.84
CA ALA A 108 10.95 -9.88 -10.72
C ALA A 108 10.44 -8.62 -9.98
N LEU A 109 9.46 -8.79 -9.09
CA LEU A 109 8.96 -7.68 -8.26
C LEU A 109 9.99 -7.21 -7.24
N GLU A 110 10.78 -8.11 -6.67
CA GLU A 110 11.89 -7.75 -5.76
C GLU A 110 12.97 -6.95 -6.48
N GLU A 111 13.30 -7.32 -7.72
CA GLU A 111 14.24 -6.59 -8.58
C GLU A 111 13.70 -5.18 -8.91
N GLU A 112 12.45 -5.07 -9.37
CA GLU A 112 11.81 -3.79 -9.67
C GLU A 112 11.75 -2.87 -8.44
N MET A 113 11.43 -3.42 -7.26
CA MET A 113 11.48 -2.66 -6.01
C MET A 113 12.90 -2.18 -5.67
N GLY A 114 13.92 -2.98 -6.00
CA GLY A 114 15.32 -2.60 -5.84
C GLY A 114 15.69 -1.39 -6.70
N GLU A 115 15.37 -1.43 -7.99
CA GLU A 115 15.59 -0.32 -8.93
C GLU A 115 14.83 0.94 -8.49
N LEU A 116 13.57 0.79 -8.08
CA LEU A 116 12.75 1.92 -7.64
C LEU A 116 13.33 2.59 -6.39
N ARG A 117 13.87 1.82 -5.44
CA ARG A 117 14.53 2.39 -4.25
C ARG A 117 15.75 3.23 -4.63
N VAL A 118 16.57 2.75 -5.57
CA VAL A 118 17.72 3.51 -6.08
C VAL A 118 17.26 4.81 -6.74
N ALA A 119 16.27 4.76 -7.62
CA ALA A 119 15.73 5.94 -8.28
C ALA A 119 15.14 6.97 -7.29
N VAL A 120 14.50 6.51 -6.21
CA VAL A 120 14.00 7.38 -5.14
C VAL A 120 15.13 8.11 -4.43
N GLU A 121 16.24 7.44 -4.11
CA GLU A 121 17.38 8.07 -3.46
C GLU A 121 18.08 9.08 -4.39
N GLU A 122 18.23 8.76 -5.68
CA GLU A 122 18.76 9.71 -6.67
C GLU A 122 17.86 10.96 -6.80
N ASN A 123 16.55 10.78 -6.84
CA ASN A 123 15.60 11.90 -6.91
C ASN A 123 15.64 12.77 -5.65
N LYS A 124 15.78 12.18 -4.46
CA LYS A 124 15.96 12.94 -3.21
C LYS A 124 17.20 13.82 -3.27
N GLU A 125 18.30 13.29 -3.80
CA GLU A 125 19.55 14.04 -3.95
C GLU A 125 19.40 15.19 -4.94
N GLN A 126 18.76 14.96 -6.09
CA GLN A 126 18.48 16.02 -7.07
C GLN A 126 17.61 17.14 -6.47
N ILE A 127 16.56 16.78 -5.72
CA ILE A 127 15.71 17.76 -5.04
C ILE A 127 16.51 18.59 -4.04
N ARG A 128 17.40 17.95 -3.26
CA ARG A 128 18.29 18.66 -2.33
C ARG A 128 19.16 19.67 -3.05
N TYR A 129 19.83 19.26 -4.12
CA TYR A 129 20.69 20.12 -4.93
C TYR A 129 19.92 21.32 -5.51
N LEU A 130 18.72 21.08 -6.06
CA LEU A 130 17.88 22.14 -6.61
C LEU A 130 17.43 23.14 -5.54
N LYS A 131 17.04 22.64 -4.36
CA LYS A 131 16.64 23.49 -3.23
C LYS A 131 17.78 24.37 -2.75
N GLU A 132 18.99 23.83 -2.64
CA GLU A 132 20.19 24.60 -2.31
C GLU A 132 20.47 25.68 -3.38
N GLY A 133 20.38 25.31 -4.66
CA GLY A 133 20.51 26.26 -5.78
C GLY A 133 19.49 27.40 -5.72
N GLU A 134 18.22 27.08 -5.46
CA GLU A 134 17.14 28.06 -5.30
C GLU A 134 17.44 29.05 -4.18
N THR A 135 17.84 28.56 -3.00
CA THR A 135 18.18 29.42 -1.86
C THR A 135 19.37 30.34 -2.17
N GLY A 136 20.38 29.84 -2.88
CA GLY A 136 21.52 30.64 -3.31
C GLY A 136 21.13 31.76 -4.29
N VAL A 137 20.25 31.47 -5.24
CA VAL A 137 19.73 32.47 -6.19
C VAL A 137 18.87 33.50 -5.49
N MET A 138 17.98 33.10 -4.57
CA MET A 138 17.17 34.04 -3.79
C MET A 138 18.03 34.97 -2.94
N ALA A 139 19.02 34.43 -2.23
CA ALA A 139 19.95 35.25 -1.45
C ALA A 139 20.72 36.25 -2.33
N LYS A 140 21.12 35.84 -3.55
CA LYS A 140 21.75 36.74 -4.51
C LYS A 140 20.78 37.81 -5.00
N MET A 141 19.53 37.48 -5.26
CA MET A 141 18.50 38.42 -5.67
C MET A 141 18.23 39.47 -4.57
N GLU A 142 18.03 39.02 -3.33
CA GLU A 142 17.87 39.91 -2.17
C GLU A 142 19.10 40.82 -1.98
N SER A 143 20.30 40.27 -2.14
CA SER A 143 21.54 41.06 -2.08
C SER A 143 21.58 42.14 -3.17
N MET A 144 21.20 41.81 -4.41
CA MET A 144 21.12 42.78 -5.50
C MET A 144 20.04 43.84 -5.26
N GLU A 145 18.86 43.45 -4.79
CA GLU A 145 17.77 44.39 -4.46
C GLU A 145 18.18 45.34 -3.33
N ASN A 146 18.82 44.82 -2.29
CA ASN A 146 19.38 45.63 -1.21
C ASN A 146 20.47 46.58 -1.73
N ASN A 147 21.34 46.13 -2.64
CA ASN A 147 22.34 46.99 -3.25
C ASN A 147 21.74 48.11 -4.11
N LEU A 148 20.67 47.82 -4.86
CA LEU A 148 19.95 48.82 -5.65
C LEU A 148 19.21 49.83 -4.78
N SER A 149 18.77 49.42 -3.58
CA SER A 149 18.02 50.28 -2.66
C SER A 149 18.84 50.91 -1.54
N ARG A 150 20.13 50.58 -1.42
CA ARG A 150 21.04 51.06 -0.36
C ARG A 150 21.04 52.57 -0.16
N ASN A 151 20.94 53.33 -1.25
CA ASN A 151 20.96 54.79 -1.22
C ASN A 151 19.56 55.42 -1.38
N ASN A 152 18.50 54.62 -1.30
CA ASN A 152 17.12 55.12 -1.43
C ASN A 152 16.57 55.51 -0.07
N LEU A 153 16.23 56.78 0.11
CA LEU A 153 15.48 57.27 1.27
C LEU A 153 13.98 57.14 1.01
N ARG A 154 13.24 56.59 1.99
CA ARG A 154 11.79 56.48 1.94
C ARG A 154 11.15 57.43 2.94
N PHE A 155 10.40 58.39 2.42
CA PHE A 155 9.59 59.30 3.22
C PHE A 155 8.15 58.77 3.29
N LEU A 156 7.74 58.35 4.47
CA LEU A 156 6.41 57.80 4.70
C LEU A 156 5.46 58.89 5.23
N ARG A 157 4.18 58.81 4.85
CA ARG A 157 3.10 59.72 5.30
C ARG A 157 3.33 61.19 4.97
N VAL A 158 3.95 61.47 3.82
CA VAL A 158 3.96 62.81 3.25
C VAL A 158 2.58 63.12 2.70
N LEU A 159 1.96 64.23 3.14
CA LEU A 159 0.66 64.66 2.64
C LEU A 159 0.78 65.04 1.17
N GLU A 160 -0.14 64.53 0.34
CA GLU A 160 -0.16 64.82 -1.09
C GLU A 160 -0.56 66.27 -1.37
N GLY A 161 0.12 66.91 -2.32
CA GLY A 161 -0.18 68.27 -2.79
C GLY A 161 0.64 69.37 -2.11
N LEU A 162 1.45 69.05 -1.10
CA LEU A 162 2.38 70.00 -0.48
C LEU A 162 3.57 70.36 -1.38
N GLU A 163 3.81 69.56 -2.42
CA GLU A 163 4.88 69.76 -3.37
C GLU A 163 4.65 70.96 -4.32
N GLU A 164 3.42 71.47 -4.46
CA GLU A 164 3.06 72.64 -5.29
C GLU A 164 3.63 72.62 -6.73
N GLY A 165 3.90 71.43 -7.28
CA GLY A 165 4.51 71.23 -8.60
C GLY A 165 6.05 71.18 -8.63
N ASP A 166 6.72 71.52 -7.53
CA ASP A 166 8.18 71.43 -7.36
C ASP A 166 8.53 70.27 -6.42
N LEU A 167 8.52 69.06 -6.96
CA LEU A 167 8.82 67.86 -6.16
C LEU A 167 10.29 67.80 -5.72
N LYS A 168 11.24 68.26 -6.55
CA LYS A 168 12.67 68.21 -6.22
C LYS A 168 13.02 69.18 -5.11
N GLY A 169 12.64 70.45 -5.25
CA GLY A 169 12.88 71.45 -4.22
C GLY A 169 12.08 71.17 -2.95
N PHE A 170 10.87 70.63 -3.05
CA PHE A 170 10.14 70.12 -1.88
C PHE A 170 10.95 69.05 -1.13
N MET A 171 11.48 68.05 -1.83
CA MET A 171 12.27 66.99 -1.19
C MET A 171 13.58 67.53 -0.59
N ALA A 172 14.27 68.46 -1.26
CA ALA A 172 15.46 69.10 -0.72
C ALA A 172 15.17 69.88 0.58
N ARG A 173 14.07 70.65 0.62
CA ARG A 173 13.60 71.35 1.83
C ARG A 173 13.23 70.36 2.95
N LEU A 174 12.53 69.28 2.60
CA LEU A 174 12.10 68.26 3.57
C LEU A 174 13.30 67.54 4.20
N ILE A 175 14.30 67.18 3.39
CA ILE A 175 15.53 66.54 3.88
C ILE A 175 16.32 67.50 4.76
N LYS A 176 16.50 68.76 4.34
CA LYS A 176 17.15 69.78 5.17
C LYS A 176 16.45 69.94 6.52
N GLN A 177 15.12 70.00 6.53
CA GLN A 177 14.35 70.17 7.75
C GLN A 177 14.38 68.96 8.69
N LYS A 178 14.35 67.73 8.16
CA LYS A 178 14.22 66.51 8.96
C LYS A 178 15.54 65.83 9.30
N LEU A 179 16.52 65.90 8.41
CA LEU A 179 17.81 65.26 8.57
C LEU A 179 18.94 66.26 8.85
N ASN A 180 18.69 67.57 8.75
CA ASN A 180 19.69 68.63 8.93
C ASN A 180 20.89 68.49 7.99
N VAL A 181 20.63 68.04 6.76
CA VAL A 181 21.63 67.91 5.70
C VAL A 181 21.31 68.90 4.59
N GLU A 182 22.29 69.69 4.18
CA GLU A 182 22.17 70.52 2.97
C GLU A 182 22.44 69.66 1.74
N ILE A 183 21.44 69.57 0.88
CA ILE A 183 21.53 68.93 -0.42
C ILE A 183 20.86 69.82 -1.46
N SER A 184 21.47 69.84 -2.63
CA SER A 184 20.96 70.54 -3.80
C SER A 184 19.94 69.67 -4.56
N GLU A 185 19.23 70.26 -5.51
CA GLU A 185 18.30 69.51 -6.36
C GLU A 185 19.04 68.59 -7.35
N GLU A 186 20.30 68.93 -7.68
CA GLU A 186 21.18 68.12 -8.51
C GLU A 186 21.65 66.84 -7.80
N ASP A 187 21.75 66.86 -6.47
CA ASP A 187 22.08 65.68 -5.66
C ASP A 187 20.94 64.64 -5.65
N ILE A 188 19.72 65.06 -6.01
CA ILE A 188 18.55 64.18 -6.08
C ILE A 188 18.46 63.55 -7.46
N VAL A 189 18.99 62.33 -7.55
CA VAL A 189 19.09 61.55 -8.79
C VAL A 189 17.71 61.23 -9.37
N LYS A 190 16.81 60.62 -8.59
CA LYS A 190 15.44 60.24 -8.99
C LYS A 190 14.48 60.28 -7.82
N ILE A 191 13.23 60.65 -8.08
CA ILE A 191 12.14 60.64 -7.10
C ILE A 191 11.01 59.75 -7.63
N PHE A 192 10.51 58.85 -6.79
CA PHE A 192 9.35 58.03 -7.10
C PHE A 192 8.27 58.25 -6.04
N LYS A 193 7.08 58.69 -6.47
CA LYS A 193 5.92 58.87 -5.59
C LYS A 193 5.12 57.56 -5.55
N GLY A 194 5.08 56.92 -4.39
CA GLY A 194 4.25 55.72 -4.16
C GLY A 194 2.84 56.11 -3.72
N CYS A 195 1.82 55.71 -4.48
CA CYS A 195 0.42 55.98 -4.16
C CYS A 195 -0.12 54.87 -3.24
N THR A 196 -0.28 55.14 -1.93
CA THR A 196 -0.95 54.21 -1.00
C THR A 196 -2.39 54.65 -0.77
N GLY A 197 -3.28 54.32 -1.71
CA GLY A 197 -4.71 54.53 -1.53
C GLY A 197 -5.44 54.83 -2.84
N SER A 198 -6.43 53.98 -3.13
CA SER A 198 -7.46 54.13 -4.19
C SER A 198 -7.04 53.87 -5.64
N ARG A 199 -7.95 53.20 -6.35
CA ARG A 199 -7.88 52.81 -7.77
C ARG A 199 -7.89 54.04 -8.70
N GLN A 200 -6.86 54.87 -8.64
CA GLN A 200 -6.59 55.85 -9.68
C GLN A 200 -5.16 55.64 -10.19
N LYS A 201 -5.07 55.43 -11.49
CA LYS A 201 -3.83 55.23 -12.23
C LYS A 201 -2.93 56.44 -11.97
N CYS A 202 -1.88 56.27 -11.18
CA CYS A 202 -0.79 57.23 -11.11
C CYS A 202 -0.07 57.16 -12.47
N LEU A 203 -0.44 58.07 -13.38
CA LEU A 203 0.24 58.28 -14.65
C LEU A 203 1.70 58.65 -14.34
N PRO A 204 2.69 58.07 -15.05
CA PRO A 204 4.04 58.60 -15.00
C PRO A 204 3.98 60.02 -15.57
N THR A 205 4.26 61.03 -14.75
CA THR A 205 4.66 62.35 -15.25
C THR A 205 6.10 62.23 -15.74
N GLY A 206 6.27 61.48 -16.83
CA GLY A 206 7.48 61.50 -17.63
C GLY A 206 7.34 62.62 -18.64
N THR A 207 7.94 63.77 -18.36
CA THR A 207 8.54 64.55 -19.45
C THR A 207 9.74 63.76 -19.93
N ASP A 208 9.51 62.99 -20.99
CA ASP A 208 10.54 62.45 -21.87
C ASP A 208 11.26 63.66 -22.48
N GLN A 209 12.35 64.10 -21.85
CA GLN A 209 13.34 64.91 -22.55
C GLN A 209 14.38 63.96 -23.09
N GLY A 210 14.23 63.66 -24.38
CA GLY A 210 15.18 62.90 -25.16
C GLY A 210 16.58 63.48 -25.02
N ILE A 211 17.52 62.59 -24.72
CA ILE A 211 18.94 62.81 -24.94
C ILE A 211 19.24 62.12 -26.27
N SER A 212 19.64 62.94 -27.26
CA SER A 212 20.37 62.48 -28.45
C SER A 212 21.79 62.06 -28.09
#